data_AF-A0A1I1TU51-F1
#
_entry.id   AF-A0A1I1TU51-F1
#
_cell.length_a   1.000
_cell.length_b   1.000
_cell.length_c   1.000
_cell.angle_alpha   90.00
_cell.angle_beta   90.00
_cell.angle_gamma   90.00
#
_symmetry.space_group_name_H-M   'P 1'
#
loop_
_entity.id
_entity.type
_entity.pdbx_description
1 polymer ?
#
loop_
_entity_poly.entity_id
_entity_poly.type
_entity_poly.pdbx_seq_one_letter_code
_entity_poly.pdbx_strand_id
1 'polypeptide(L)'
;MRQYVPIDTDNLPDIFDITLAGDLYVFRVDYNSVADFYTATIQKDGRTIVTQEPLVLGQLVAIDIPDPDLPTVDLRVIDETGQAKDAGEQNFGDLVQIYLDVVDPNGSETADPTITPFGYDPDEDSDDETDDEVAI
;
A
#
# COMPACT_ATOMS: atom_id res chain seq x y z
N MET A 1 -10.54 10.28 -5.42
CA MET A 1 -9.64 10.55 -4.28
C MET A 1 -9.18 9.21 -3.79
N ARG A 2 -7.86 8.99 -3.70
CA ARG A 2 -7.32 7.76 -3.12
C ARG A 2 -7.64 7.73 -1.63
N GLN A 3 -7.90 6.55 -1.09
CA GLN A 3 -8.07 6.39 0.35
C GLN A 3 -6.70 6.44 1.02
N TYR A 4 -6.62 7.06 2.19
CA TYR A 4 -5.39 7.16 2.97
C TYR A 4 -5.65 6.73 4.41
N VAL A 5 -4.57 6.34 5.09
CA VAL A 5 -4.57 5.95 6.50
C VAL A 5 -4.67 7.23 7.36
N PRO A 6 -5.68 7.37 8.23
CA PRO A 6 -5.94 8.61 8.96
C PRO A 6 -5.02 8.75 10.18
N ILE A 7 -3.78 9.14 9.97
CA ILE A 7 -2.77 9.31 11.03
C ILE A 7 -2.87 10.71 11.63
N ASP A 8 -2.92 10.79 12.96
CA ASP A 8 -2.84 12.04 13.74
C ASP A 8 -1.39 12.32 14.15
N THR A 9 -0.72 13.22 13.43
CA THR A 9 0.67 13.61 13.71
C THR A 9 0.80 14.55 14.91
N ASP A 10 -0.28 15.18 15.38
CA ASP A 10 -0.27 16.07 16.54
C ASP A 10 -0.31 15.30 17.87
N ASN A 11 -0.65 14.01 17.86
CA ASN A 11 -0.84 13.19 19.04
C ASN A 11 -0.12 11.83 18.95
N LEU A 12 1.21 11.86 19.10
CA LEU A 12 2.07 10.67 18.98
C LEU A 12 2.43 10.05 20.34
N PRO A 13 2.53 8.71 20.45
CA PRO A 13 2.26 7.74 19.38
C PRO A 13 0.78 7.66 19.07
N ASP A 14 0.44 7.71 17.78
CA ASP A 14 -0.93 7.55 17.33
C ASP A 14 -1.21 6.05 17.18
N ILE A 15 -2.29 5.58 17.82
CA ILE A 15 -2.65 4.16 17.86
C ILE A 15 -4.13 4.02 17.60
N PHE A 16 -4.48 3.31 16.53
CA PHE A 16 -5.86 3.16 16.11
C PHE A 16 -6.10 1.83 15.39
N ASP A 17 -7.37 1.44 15.38
CA ASP A 17 -7.84 0.29 14.62
C ASP A 17 -8.20 0.72 13.19
N ILE A 18 -7.80 -0.08 12.20
CA ILE A 18 -8.14 0.13 10.79
C ILE A 18 -8.55 -1.18 10.14
N THR A 19 -9.60 -1.14 9.32
CA THR A 19 -10.03 -2.29 8.51
C THR A 19 -9.45 -2.18 7.11
N LEU A 20 -8.63 -3.15 6.71
CA LEU A 20 -8.01 -3.24 5.39
C LEU A 20 -8.39 -4.56 4.73
N ALA A 21 -8.99 -4.51 3.52
CA ALA A 21 -9.51 -5.69 2.81
C ALA A 21 -10.41 -6.63 3.64
N GLY A 22 -11.10 -6.09 4.65
CA GLY A 22 -12.01 -6.86 5.52
C GLY A 22 -11.37 -7.40 6.80
N ASP A 23 -10.06 -7.26 6.97
CA ASP A 23 -9.31 -7.64 8.16
C ASP A 23 -9.06 -6.44 9.08
N LEU A 24 -9.12 -6.68 10.39
CA LEU A 24 -8.86 -5.66 11.41
C LEU A 24 -7.37 -5.65 11.79
N TYR A 25 -6.76 -4.48 11.71
CA TYR A 25 -5.38 -4.24 12.09
C TYR A 25 -5.32 -3.14 13.16
N VAL A 26 -4.32 -3.24 14.05
CA VAL A 26 -3.93 -2.14 14.92
C VAL A 26 -2.71 -1.48 14.30
N PHE A 27 -2.85 -0.20 13.95
CA PHE A 27 -1.74 0.63 13.52
C PHE A 27 -1.21 1.42 14.71
N ARG A 28 0.12 1.51 14.80
CA ARG A 28 0.81 2.44 15.69
C ARG A 28 1.83 3.22 14.89
N VAL A 29 1.78 4.55 15.01
CA VAL A 29 2.74 5.45 14.38
C VAL A 29 3.55 6.15 15.48
N ASP A 30 4.87 6.10 15.34
CA ASP A 30 5.81 6.83 16.20
C ASP A 30 6.61 7.83 15.37
N TYR A 31 7.17 8.87 16.00
CA TYR A 31 8.07 9.82 15.35
C TYR A 31 9.46 9.80 16.00
N ASN A 32 10.49 9.76 15.17
CA ASN A 32 11.88 9.87 15.57
C ASN A 32 12.40 11.29 15.36
N SER A 33 12.39 12.11 16.41
CA SER A 33 12.83 13.51 16.36
C SER A 33 14.35 13.69 16.16
N VAL A 34 15.15 12.62 16.28
CA VAL A 34 16.61 12.71 16.08
C VAL A 34 16.96 12.60 14.60
N ALA A 35 16.24 11.75 13.87
CA ALA A 35 16.51 11.45 12.47
C ALA A 35 15.41 11.94 11.50
N ASP A 36 14.36 12.58 12.03
CA ASP A 36 13.26 13.21 11.28
C ASP A 36 12.54 12.23 10.34
N PHE A 37 12.00 11.16 10.93
CA PHE A 37 11.13 10.22 10.22
C PHE A 37 10.10 9.56 11.13
N TYR A 38 8.99 9.15 10.54
CA TYR A 38 7.95 8.38 11.20
C TYR A 38 8.18 6.88 11.01
N THR A 39 7.70 6.08 11.96
CA THR A 39 7.69 4.62 11.86
C THR A 39 6.30 4.07 12.06
N ALA A 40 6.01 2.95 11.40
CA ALA A 40 4.77 2.21 11.58
C ALA A 40 5.03 0.85 12.23
N THR A 41 4.18 0.51 13.19
CA THR A 41 4.04 -0.84 13.75
C THR A 41 2.63 -1.31 13.42
N ILE A 42 2.53 -2.50 12.84
CA ILE A 42 1.25 -3.12 12.45
C ILE A 42 1.07 -4.37 13.28
N GLN A 43 -0.13 -4.55 13.85
CA GLN A 43 -0.51 -5.74 14.58
C GLN A 43 -1.82 -6.33 14.02
N LYS A 44 -1.92 -7.65 14.05
CA LYS A 44 -3.13 -8.41 13.72
C LYS A 44 -3.37 -9.44 14.82
N ASP A 45 -4.60 -9.54 15.33
CA ASP A 45 -4.97 -10.50 16.39
C ASP A 45 -4.04 -10.49 17.63
N GLY A 46 -3.55 -9.30 18.01
CA GLY A 46 -2.62 -9.12 19.14
C GLY A 46 -1.18 -9.56 18.86
N ARG A 47 -0.85 -9.97 17.63
CA ARG A 47 0.51 -10.26 17.17
C ARG A 47 1.06 -9.09 16.38
N THR A 48 2.26 -8.64 16.73
CA THR A 48 3.02 -7.70 15.90
C THR A 48 3.51 -8.38 14.63
N ILE A 49 3.14 -7.83 13.47
CA ILE A 49 3.52 -8.34 12.15
C ILE A 49 4.56 -7.43 11.47
N VAL A 50 4.51 -6.14 11.75
CA VAL A 50 5.50 -5.14 11.32
C VAL A 50 5.94 -4.36 12.55
N THR A 51 7.25 -4.16 12.74
CA THR A 51 7.79 -3.49 13.93
C THR A 51 8.64 -2.28 13.54
N GLN A 52 8.17 -1.08 13.89
CA GLN A 52 8.89 0.18 13.69
C GLN A 52 9.49 0.35 12.27
N GLU A 53 8.73 -0.03 11.25
CA GLU A 53 9.12 0.13 9.85
C GLU A 53 9.18 1.62 9.50
N PRO A 54 10.31 2.16 9.01
CA PRO A 54 10.41 3.55 8.60
C PRO A 54 9.47 3.87 7.44
N LEU A 55 8.74 4.98 7.56
CA LEU A 55 7.87 5.46 6.48
C LEU A 55 8.70 6.28 5.50
N VAL A 56 9.07 5.67 4.38
CA VAL A 56 9.92 6.29 3.36
C VAL A 56 9.09 6.74 2.16
N LEU A 57 9.22 8.02 1.79
CA LEU A 57 8.53 8.59 0.64
C LEU A 57 8.79 7.77 -0.64
N GLY A 58 7.71 7.37 -1.30
CA GLY A 58 7.69 6.57 -2.54
C GLY A 58 7.70 5.05 -2.30
N GLN A 59 7.91 4.58 -1.07
CA GLN A 59 8.04 3.17 -0.75
C GLN A 59 6.70 2.56 -0.29
N LEU A 60 6.56 1.25 -0.55
CA LEU A 60 5.54 0.42 0.09
C LEU A 60 5.94 0.11 1.53
N VAL A 61 4.97 0.18 2.44
CA VAL A 61 5.14 -0.23 3.83
C VAL A 61 5.30 -1.75 3.87
N ALA A 62 6.30 -2.24 4.61
CA ALA A 62 6.55 -3.67 4.83
C ALA A 62 6.85 -4.49 3.56
N ILE A 63 7.36 -3.85 2.50
CA ILE A 63 7.65 -4.48 1.19
C ILE A 63 8.62 -5.68 1.29
N ASP A 64 9.51 -5.66 2.27
CA ASP A 64 10.56 -6.66 2.48
C ASP A 64 10.22 -7.65 3.62
N ILE A 65 9.00 -7.58 4.16
CA ILE A 65 8.54 -8.43 5.25
C ILE A 65 7.69 -9.57 4.65
N PRO A 66 8.19 -10.82 4.64
CA PRO A 66 7.44 -11.96 4.11
C PRO A 66 6.48 -12.53 5.18
N ASP A 67 5.51 -11.73 5.62
CA ASP A 67 4.50 -12.15 6.61
C ASP A 67 3.12 -12.34 5.93
N PRO A 68 2.52 -13.55 6.00
CA PRO A 68 1.25 -13.84 5.32
C PRO A 68 0.04 -13.10 5.91
N ASP A 69 0.17 -12.54 7.12
CA ASP A 69 -0.89 -11.77 7.76
C ASP A 69 -0.87 -10.29 7.37
N LEU A 70 0.09 -9.86 6.54
CA LEU A 70 0.11 -8.50 6.00
C LEU A 70 -1.19 -8.16 5.27
N PRO A 71 -1.61 -6.88 5.29
CA PRO A 71 -2.74 -6.44 4.49
C PRO A 71 -2.56 -6.83 3.02
N THR A 72 -3.61 -7.38 2.40
CA THR A 72 -3.61 -7.67 0.96
C THR A 72 -3.64 -6.38 0.12
N VAL A 73 -4.00 -5.26 0.73
CA VAL A 73 -3.94 -3.93 0.11
C VAL A 73 -2.55 -3.36 0.30
N ASP A 74 -1.95 -2.91 -0.80
CA ASP A 74 -0.68 -2.21 -0.78
C ASP A 74 -0.82 -0.85 -0.07
N LEU A 75 0.09 -0.58 0.86
CA LEU A 75 0.16 0.69 1.59
C LEU A 75 1.40 1.44 1.11
N ARG A 76 1.21 2.60 0.47
CA ARG A 76 2.31 3.37 -0.12
C ARG A 76 2.41 4.76 0.51
N VAL A 77 3.61 5.14 0.92
CA VAL A 77 3.89 6.50 1.37
C VAL A 77 4.07 7.38 0.13
N ILE A 78 3.14 8.30 -0.14
CA ILE A 78 3.22 9.18 -1.31
C ILE A 78 2.86 10.62 -0.96
N ASP A 79 3.38 11.53 -1.80
CA ASP A 79 2.94 12.92 -1.91
C ASP A 79 2.29 13.10 -3.28
N GLU A 80 1.00 13.42 -3.31
CA GLU A 80 0.26 13.66 -4.56
C GLU A 80 0.66 14.98 -5.24
N THR A 81 1.29 15.91 -4.51
CA THR A 81 1.73 17.21 -5.03
C THR A 81 3.11 17.18 -5.69
N GLY A 82 3.94 16.20 -5.33
CA GLY A 82 5.32 16.06 -5.78
C GLY A 82 6.29 17.13 -5.25
N GLN A 83 5.94 17.81 -4.16
CA GLN A 83 6.74 18.88 -3.55
C GLN A 83 7.63 18.39 -2.41
N ALA A 84 7.20 17.33 -1.71
CA ALA A 84 7.94 16.73 -0.61
C ALA A 84 9.20 16.01 -1.11
N LYS A 85 10.27 16.10 -0.31
CA LYS A 85 11.53 15.39 -0.57
C LYS A 85 11.74 14.20 0.36
N ASP A 86 11.00 14.17 1.46
CA ASP A 86 11.05 13.19 2.53
C ASP A 86 9.66 13.08 3.17
N ALA A 87 9.53 12.14 4.09
CA ALA A 87 8.35 11.93 4.93
C ALA A 87 8.62 12.40 6.38
N GLY A 88 9.36 13.52 6.54
CA GLY A 88 9.66 14.10 7.85
C GLY A 88 8.49 14.91 8.44
N GLU A 89 8.72 15.51 9.61
CA GLU A 89 7.71 16.25 10.39
C GLU A 89 7.04 17.37 9.59
N GLN A 90 7.78 18.05 8.71
CA GLN A 90 7.26 19.14 7.90
C GLN A 90 6.27 18.68 6.82
N ASN A 91 6.37 17.42 6.37
CA ASN A 91 5.67 16.94 5.18
C ASN A 91 4.59 15.91 5.50
N PHE A 92 4.82 15.05 6.51
CA PHE A 92 3.93 13.95 6.84
C PHE A 92 2.65 14.43 7.54
N GLY A 93 1.49 13.90 7.13
CA GLY A 93 0.16 14.32 7.60
C GLY A 93 -0.49 15.35 6.68
N ASP A 94 0.29 16.28 6.12
CA ASP A 94 -0.20 17.34 5.23
C ASP A 94 0.03 17.03 3.74
N LEU A 95 1.29 16.89 3.32
CA LEU A 95 1.68 16.64 1.92
C LEU A 95 1.87 15.15 1.66
N VAL A 96 2.50 14.46 2.62
CA VAL A 96 2.83 13.04 2.54
C VAL A 96 1.87 12.26 3.42
N GLN A 97 1.23 11.24 2.86
CA GLN A 97 0.34 10.35 3.58
C GLN A 97 0.57 8.89 3.13
N ILE A 98 0.06 7.93 3.91
CA ILE A 98 0.02 6.53 3.50
C ILE A 98 -1.28 6.30 2.73
N TYR A 99 -1.18 6.02 1.45
CA TYR A 99 -2.31 5.74 0.59
C TYR A 99 -2.49 4.24 0.40
N LEU A 100 -3.76 3.83 0.33
CA LEU A 100 -4.16 2.50 -0.08
C LEU A 100 -4.05 2.45 -1.60
N ASP A 101 -3.03 1.73 -2.08
CA ASP A 101 -2.83 1.47 -3.50
C ASP A 101 -3.70 0.28 -3.88
N VAL A 102 -4.99 0.56 -4.13
CA VAL A 102 -5.96 -0.43 -4.64
C VAL A 102 -5.79 -0.60 -6.17
N VAL A 103 -4.87 0.14 -6.79
CA VAL A 103 -4.67 0.11 -8.24
C VAL A 103 -3.83 -1.11 -8.58
N ASP A 104 -4.52 -2.12 -9.12
CA ASP A 104 -3.94 -3.33 -9.70
C ASP A 104 -2.61 -3.04 -10.43
N PRO A 105 -1.46 -3.59 -9.99
CA PRO A 105 -0.19 -3.42 -10.68
C PRO A 105 -0.20 -4.02 -12.10
N ASN A 106 -1.19 -4.87 -12.43
CA ASN A 106 -1.46 -5.38 -13.77
C ASN A 106 -2.57 -4.60 -14.53
N GLY A 107 -3.04 -3.47 -14.00
CA GLY A 107 -3.75 -2.45 -14.79
C GLY A 107 -5.20 -2.75 -15.15
N SER A 108 -5.96 -3.55 -14.39
CA SER A 108 -7.37 -3.79 -14.73
C SER A 108 -8.31 -2.60 -14.50
N GLU A 109 -7.89 -1.55 -13.79
CA GLU A 109 -8.76 -0.37 -13.56
C GLU A 109 -8.55 0.80 -14.54
N THR A 110 -7.63 0.67 -15.52
CA THR A 110 -7.42 1.68 -16.58
C THR A 110 -7.82 1.24 -17.98
N ALA A 111 -8.32 0.02 -18.16
CA ALA A 111 -8.99 -0.34 -19.39
C ALA A 111 -10.38 0.31 -19.37
N ASP A 112 -10.52 1.47 -20.00
CA ASP A 112 -11.83 1.89 -20.50
C ASP A 112 -12.40 0.68 -21.26
N PRO A 113 -13.56 0.12 -20.84
CA PRO A 113 -14.08 -1.13 -21.39
C PRO A 113 -14.43 -1.02 -22.88
N THR A 114 -14.34 0.19 -23.44
CA THR A 114 -14.53 0.51 -24.85
C THR A 114 -13.23 0.49 -25.66
N ILE A 115 -12.06 0.37 -25.02
CA ILE A 115 -10.77 0.35 -25.68
C ILE A 115 -10.39 -1.10 -25.99
N THR A 116 -10.45 -1.47 -27.27
CA THR A 116 -9.86 -2.71 -27.78
C THR A 116 -8.33 -2.63 -27.72
N PRO A 117 -7.64 -3.60 -27.08
CA PRO A 117 -6.18 -3.69 -27.09
C PRO A 117 -5.61 -3.70 -28.51
N PHE A 118 -4.41 -3.12 -28.69
CA PHE A 118 -3.71 -3.20 -29.97
C PHE A 118 -3.38 -4.67 -30.29
N GLY A 119 -4.03 -5.24 -31.31
CA GLY A 119 -3.93 -6.66 -31.65
C GLY A 119 -5.15 -7.50 -31.26
N TYR A 120 -6.22 -6.90 -30.69
CA TYR A 120 -7.50 -7.58 -30.55
C TYR A 120 -8.12 -7.82 -31.93
N ASP A 121 -8.07 -9.06 -32.39
CA ASP A 121 -8.81 -9.53 -33.56
C ASP A 121 -10.13 -10.16 -33.08
N PRO A 122 -11.30 -9.55 -33.33
CA PRO A 122 -12.58 -10.10 -32.90
C PRO A 122 -12.93 -11.42 -33.60
N ASP A 123 -12.18 -11.80 -34.64
CA ASP A 123 -12.35 -13.05 -35.38
C ASP A 123 -11.30 -14.12 -34.97
N GLU A 124 -10.45 -13.86 -33.98
CA GLU A 124 -9.53 -14.86 -33.40
C GLU A 124 -10.32 -15.79 -32.46
N ASP A 125 -10.64 -16.98 -32.95
CA ASP A 125 -11.26 -18.05 -32.15
C ASP A 125 -10.39 -18.31 -30.91
N SER A 126 -11.00 -18.14 -29.73
CA SER A 126 -10.39 -18.40 -28.43
C SER A 126 -10.21 -19.90 -28.21
N ASP A 127 -9.30 -20.52 -28.95
CA ASP A 127 -8.86 -21.89 -28.79
C ASP A 127 -7.34 -21.88 -28.58
N ASP A 128 -6.91 -21.61 -27.35
CA ASP A 128 -5.66 -22.20 -26.84
C ASP A 128 -5.82 -22.55 -25.35
N GLU A 129 -6.60 -23.60 -25.12
CA GLU A 129 -6.48 -24.42 -23.92
C GLU A 129 -5.15 -25.18 -24.00
N THR A 130 -4.05 -24.62 -23.49
CA THR A 130 -2.90 -25.45 -23.07
C THR A 130 -2.94 -25.65 -21.57
N ASP A 131 -3.79 -26.58 -21.18
CA ASP A 131 -3.61 -27.45 -20.02
C ASP A 131 -2.34 -28.28 -20.28
N ASP A 132 -1.29 -28.10 -19.47
CA ASP A 132 -0.21 -29.07 -19.36
C ASP A 132 0.42 -28.96 -17.96
N GLU A 133 0.01 -29.88 -17.09
CA GLU A 133 0.67 -30.17 -15.84
C GLU A 133 2.12 -30.63 -16.11
N VAL A 134 3.11 -29.90 -15.60
CA VAL A 134 4.49 -30.40 -15.57
C VAL A 134 4.76 -31.00 -14.19
N ALA A 135 4.48 -32.29 -14.07
CA ALA A 135 5.01 -33.12 -13.00
C ALA A 135 6.52 -33.31 -13.18
N ILE A 136 7.32 -33.01 -12.15
CA ILE A 136 8.64 -33.61 -11.89
C ILE A 136 8.75 -33.94 -10.40
#